data_AF-A0A514BR87-F1
#
_entry.id   AF-A0A514BR87-F1
#
_cell.length_a   1.000
_cell.length_b   1.000
_cell.length_c   1.000
_cell.angle_alpha   90.00
_cell.angle_beta   90.00
_cell.angle_gamma   90.00
#
_symmetry.space_group_name_H-M   'P 1'
#
loop_
_entity.id
_entity.type
_entity.pdbx_description
1 polymer ?
#
loop_
_entity_poly.entity_id
_entity_poly.type
_entity_poly.pdbx_seq_one_letter_code
_entity_poly.pdbx_strand_id
1 'polypeptide(L)'
;MIFAELQYEQSYYEVHEPLVALLGRHFPNVESGLQGDSYAWVLDNGQKVAVDTFTSMHHQVKSQKPSSLVNQVLTVLARQYQLRILDPPKFEAHEGPEHP
;
A
#
# COMPACT_ATOMS: atom_id res chain seq x y z
N MET A 1 -1.32 -1.02 -12.60
CA MET A 1 -1.98 0.26 -12.28
C MET A 1 -1.43 0.75 -10.95
N ILE A 2 -1.31 2.06 -10.76
CA ILE A 2 -0.88 2.68 -9.50
C ILE A 2 -2.10 3.34 -8.88
N PHE A 3 -2.46 2.92 -7.66
CA PHE A 3 -3.68 3.37 -6.99
C PHE A 3 -3.40 4.53 -6.03
N ALA A 4 -2.28 4.46 -5.31
CA ALA A 4 -1.87 5.50 -4.38
C ALA A 4 -0.35 5.55 -4.22
N GLU A 5 0.13 6.66 -3.69
CA GLU A 5 1.50 6.84 -3.23
C GLU A 5 1.49 7.30 -1.78
N LEU A 6 2.35 6.69 -0.96
CA LEU A 6 2.52 7.07 0.43
C LEU A 6 3.27 8.40 0.48
N GLN A 7 2.86 9.26 1.42
CA GLN A 7 3.52 10.53 1.69
C GLN A 7 4.19 10.45 3.06
N TYR A 8 5.49 10.66 3.07
CA TYR A 8 6.34 10.72 4.26
C TYR A 8 7.61 11.51 3.92
N GLU A 9 8.29 12.06 4.93
CA GLU A 9 9.52 12.83 4.73
C GLU A 9 10.79 11.98 4.86
N GLN A 10 10.68 10.79 5.46
CA GLN A 10 11.81 9.90 5.73
C GLN A 10 12.28 9.16 4.46
N SER A 11 13.47 8.55 4.53
CA SER A 11 13.92 7.66 3.47
C SER A 11 13.07 6.39 3.41
N TYR A 12 12.84 5.83 2.22
CA TYR A 12 12.13 4.56 2.10
C TYR A 12 12.81 3.41 2.85
N TYR A 13 14.12 3.49 3.11
CA TYR A 13 14.84 2.54 3.96
C TYR A 13 14.30 2.52 5.39
N GLU A 14 14.03 3.69 5.95
CA GLU A 14 13.50 3.82 7.31
C GLU A 14 12.03 3.44 7.40
N VAL A 15 11.29 3.63 6.30
CA VAL A 15 9.87 3.30 6.19
C VAL A 15 9.64 1.82 5.91
N HIS A 16 10.60 1.11 5.32
CA HIS A 16 10.43 -0.28 4.88
C HIS A 16 9.98 -1.21 6.01
N GLU A 17 10.76 -1.32 7.09
CA GLU A 17 10.44 -2.23 8.19
C GLU A 17 9.09 -1.94 8.87
N PRO A 18 8.75 -0.70 9.27
CA PRO A 18 7.45 -0.43 9.87
C PRO A 18 6.29 -0.68 8.90
N LEU A 19 6.48 -0.41 7.60
CA LEU A 19 5.48 -0.69 6.56
C LEU A 19 5.23 -2.19 6.42
N VAL A 20 6.29 -3.00 6.32
CA VAL A 20 6.19 -4.46 6.25
C VAL A 20 5.54 -5.02 7.52
N ALA A 21 5.94 -4.52 8.69
CA ALA A 21 5.34 -4.94 9.96
C ALA A 21 3.85 -4.60 10.05
N LEU A 22 3.44 -3.43 9.56
CA LEU A 22 2.02 -3.05 9.49
C LEU A 22 1.25 -4.01 8.56
N LEU A 23 1.78 -4.27 7.37
CA LEU A 23 1.13 -5.19 6.43
C LEU A 23 1.08 -6.63 6.98
N GLY A 24 2.16 -7.13 7.55
CA GLY A 24 2.24 -8.49 8.09
C GLY A 24 1.34 -8.75 9.30
N ARG A 25 0.90 -7.71 10.02
CA ARG A 25 -0.12 -7.83 11.09
C ARG A 25 -1.54 -8.01 10.54
N HIS A 26 -1.79 -7.58 9.30
CA HIS A 26 -3.12 -7.57 8.70
C HIS A 26 -3.29 -8.62 7.60
N PHE A 27 -2.21 -9.02 6.95
CA PHE A 27 -2.24 -9.94 5.83
C PHE A 27 -1.39 -11.18 6.11
N PRO A 28 -1.92 -12.38 5.83
CA PRO A 28 -1.23 -13.63 6.16
C PRO A 28 0.00 -13.89 5.28
N ASN A 29 0.04 -13.35 4.05
CA ASN A 29 1.14 -13.55 3.12
C ASN A 29 1.67 -12.20 2.64
N VAL A 30 2.79 -11.78 3.21
CA VAL A 30 3.53 -10.60 2.80
C VAL A 30 4.96 -11.01 2.48
N GLU A 31 5.39 -10.79 1.25
CA GLU A 31 6.79 -10.95 0.84
C GLU A 31 7.43 -9.57 0.76
N SER A 32 8.66 -9.40 1.22
CA SER A 32 9.30 -8.08 1.19
C SER A 32 10.81 -8.18 1.02
N GLY A 33 11.40 -7.07 0.57
CA GLY A 33 12.84 -6.92 0.51
C GLY A 33 13.27 -5.47 0.31
N LEU A 34 14.53 -5.23 0.66
CA LEU A 34 15.19 -3.94 0.57
C LEU A 34 16.56 -4.13 -0.06
N GLN A 35 16.68 -3.87 -1.37
CA GLN A 35 17.92 -4.05 -2.14
C GLN A 35 18.03 -2.98 -3.22
N GLY A 36 18.56 -1.81 -2.86
CA GLY A 36 18.57 -0.64 -3.75
C GLY A 36 17.20 0.02 -3.86
N ASP A 37 16.12 -0.77 -3.82
CA ASP A 37 14.73 -0.36 -3.75
C ASP A 37 14.01 -1.11 -2.62
N SER A 38 12.86 -0.57 -2.21
CA SER A 38 11.97 -1.23 -1.26
C SER A 38 10.79 -1.85 -1.98
N TYR A 39 10.45 -3.08 -1.63
CA TYR A 39 9.19 -3.71 -2.03
C TYR A 39 8.56 -4.49 -0.87
N ALA A 40 7.24 -4.47 -0.84
CA ALA A 40 6.39 -5.35 -0.07
C ALA A 40 5.21 -5.82 -0.94
N TRP A 41 5.00 -7.12 -1.06
CA TRP A 41 3.98 -7.75 -1.88
C TRP A 41 3.00 -8.48 -0.98
N VAL A 42 1.75 -8.05 -1.01
CA VAL A 42 0.64 -8.71 -0.33
C VAL A 42 -0.01 -9.67 -1.31
N LEU A 43 -0.08 -10.95 -0.93
CA LEU A 43 -0.62 -12.03 -1.74
C LEU A 43 -1.88 -12.60 -1.09
N ASP A 44 -3.00 -12.61 -1.82
CA ASP A 44 -4.23 -13.24 -1.34
C ASP A 44 -5.04 -13.80 -2.51
N ASN A 45 -5.47 -15.06 -2.43
CA ASN A 45 -6.35 -15.71 -3.41
C ASN A 45 -5.97 -15.49 -4.89
N GLY A 46 -4.66 -15.59 -5.21
CA GLY A 46 -4.13 -15.38 -6.57
C GLY A 46 -4.09 -13.92 -7.02
N GLN A 47 -4.35 -12.98 -6.12
CA GLN A 47 -4.17 -11.55 -6.31
C GLN A 47 -2.86 -11.10 -5.66
N LYS A 48 -2.24 -10.07 -6.24
CA LYS A 48 -1.01 -9.45 -5.74
C LYS A 48 -1.20 -7.95 -5.70
N VAL A 49 -0.94 -7.36 -4.55
CA VAL A 49 -0.78 -5.91 -4.38
C VAL A 49 0.66 -5.64 -4.02
N ALA A 50 1.34 -4.86 -4.86
CA ALA A 50 2.70 -4.43 -4.61
C ALA A 50 2.70 -3.05 -3.95
N VAL A 51 3.56 -2.88 -2.96
CA VAL A 51 3.84 -1.62 -2.28
C VAL A 51 5.34 -1.40 -2.42
N ASP A 52 5.76 -0.62 -3.42
CA ASP A 52 7.16 -0.56 -3.84
C ASP A 52 7.61 0.84 -4.28
N THR A 53 8.93 1.06 -4.30
CA THR A 53 9.58 2.32 -4.73
C THR A 53 10.16 2.24 -6.15
N PHE A 54 9.81 1.24 -6.96
CA PHE A 54 10.52 0.99 -8.23
C PHE A 54 10.39 2.11 -9.27
N THR A 55 9.40 2.99 -9.10
CA THR A 55 9.09 4.08 -10.03
C THR A 55 8.96 5.44 -9.34
N SER A 56 9.29 5.54 -8.05
CA SER A 56 9.18 6.76 -7.25
C SER A 56 10.07 6.68 -6.00
N MET A 57 10.43 7.83 -5.43
CA MET A 57 11.17 7.87 -4.17
C MET A 57 10.33 7.42 -2.96
N HIS A 58 9.00 7.33 -3.14
CA HIS A 58 8.08 6.86 -2.12
C HIS A 58 7.37 5.57 -2.53
N HIS A 59 6.92 4.82 -1.53
CA HIS A 59 6.17 3.60 -1.74
C HIS A 59 4.86 3.88 -2.48
N GLN A 60 4.64 3.14 -3.55
CA GLN A 60 3.45 3.21 -4.37
C GLN A 60 2.66 1.90 -4.27
N VAL A 61 1.35 2.01 -4.12
CA VAL A 61 0.44 0.87 -4.08
C VAL A 61 0.00 0.54 -5.51
N LYS A 62 0.34 -0.66 -5.97
CA LYS A 62 0.17 -1.11 -7.35
C LYS A 62 -0.53 -2.47 -7.41
N SER A 63 -1.38 -2.65 -8.41
CA SER A 63 -1.95 -3.96 -8.75
C SER A 63 -2.25 -4.02 -10.25
N GLN A 64 -2.34 -5.24 -10.80
CA GLN A 64 -2.70 -5.45 -12.20
C GLN A 64 -4.14 -5.05 -12.49
N LYS A 65 -5.04 -5.26 -11.53
CA LYS A 65 -6.46 -4.96 -11.63
C LYS A 65 -7.00 -4.42 -10.29
N PRO A 66 -8.05 -3.60 -10.31
CA PRO A 66 -8.78 -3.26 -9.09
C PRO A 66 -9.30 -4.53 -8.41
N SER A 67 -9.16 -4.60 -7.09
CA SER A 67 -9.68 -5.71 -6.30
C SER A 67 -9.91 -5.30 -4.85
N SER A 68 -10.67 -6.11 -4.11
CA SER A 68 -10.87 -5.91 -2.67
C SER A 68 -9.57 -5.94 -1.88
N LEU A 69 -8.54 -6.66 -2.36
CA LEU A 69 -7.22 -6.68 -1.73
C LEU A 69 -6.54 -5.31 -1.80
N VAL A 70 -6.63 -4.61 -2.95
CA VAL A 70 -6.09 -3.25 -3.09
C VAL A 70 -6.75 -2.31 -2.09
N ASN A 71 -8.08 -2.37 -1.96
CA ASN A 71 -8.81 -1.53 -1.00
C ASN A 71 -8.38 -1.81 0.44
N GLN A 72 -8.29 -3.09 0.82
CA GLN A 72 -7.85 -3.46 2.16
C GLN A 72 -6.44 -2.95 2.46
N VAL A 73 -5.50 -3.09 1.50
CA VAL A 73 -4.14 -2.56 1.65
C VAL A 73 -4.15 -1.05 1.82
N LEU A 74 -4.92 -0.32 0.99
CA LEU A 74 -5.05 1.14 1.13
C LEU A 74 -5.65 1.53 2.49
N THR A 75 -6.70 0.86 2.94
CA THR A 75 -7.32 1.10 4.25
C THR A 75 -6.35 0.85 5.40
N VAL A 76 -5.54 -0.21 5.33
CA VAL A 76 -4.53 -0.51 6.35
C VAL A 76 -3.44 0.55 6.36
N LEU A 77 -2.92 0.94 5.19
CA LEU A 77 -1.86 1.92 5.08
C LEU A 77 -2.33 3.32 5.51
N ALA A 78 -3.57 3.70 5.20
CA ALA A 78 -4.17 4.98 5.60
C ALA A 78 -4.26 5.18 7.12
N ARG A 79 -4.15 4.11 7.92
CA ARG A 79 -4.15 4.22 9.40
C ARG A 79 -2.87 4.82 9.97
N GLN A 80 -1.76 4.73 9.24
CA GLN A 80 -0.45 5.19 9.72
C GLN A 80 0.25 6.16 8.77
N TYR A 81 -0.11 6.12 7.48
CA TYR A 81 0.53 6.93 6.45
C TYR A 81 -0.50 7.79 5.75
N GLN A 82 -0.10 9.01 5.38
CA GLN A 82 -0.90 9.82 4.48
C GLN A 82 -0.78 9.26 3.06
N LEU A 83 -1.92 9.01 2.41
CA LEU A 83 -1.96 8.46 1.05
C LEU A 83 -2.39 9.54 0.07
N ARG A 84 -1.62 9.68 -1.01
CA ARG A 84 -2.03 10.43 -2.21
C ARG A 84 -2.67 9.45 -3.18
N ILE A 85 -3.99 9.49 -3.31
CA ILE A 85 -4.73 8.66 -4.26
C ILE A 85 -4.47 9.17 -5.68
N LEU A 86 -4.02 8.29 -6.56
CA LEU A 86 -3.68 8.59 -7.95
C LEU A 86 -4.74 8.04 -8.92
N ASP A 87 -5.17 6.80 -8.68
CA ASP A 87 -6.27 6.16 -9.39
C ASP A 87 -7.17 5.49 -8.32
N PRO A 88 -8.37 6.01 -8.07
CA PRO A 88 -9.23 5.41 -7.07
C PRO A 88 -9.62 4.00 -7.54
N PRO A 89 -9.38 2.95 -6.74
CA PRO A 89 -9.92 1.64 -7.06
C PRO A 89 -11.44 1.79 -7.13
N LYS A 90 -12.03 1.49 -8.30
CA LYS A 90 -13.49 1.54 -8.49
C LYS A 90 -14.14 0.48 -7.60
N PHE A 91 -14.50 0.87 -6.39
CA PHE A 91 -15.31 0.11 -5.45
C PHE A 91 -16.29 1.12 -4.85
N GLU A 92 -17.58 0.77 -4.85
CA GLU A 92 -18.65 1.63 -4.33
C GLU A 92 -18.29 2.19 -2.95
N ALA A 93 -18.42 3.51 -2.83
CA ALA A 93 -18.06 4.28 -1.66
C ALA A 93 -18.82 3.75 -0.44
N HIS A 94 -18.10 3.17 0.51
CA HIS A 94 -18.57 3.09 1.88
C HIS A 94 -17.63 3.87 2.79
N GLU A 95 -18.20 4.99 3.24
CA GLU A 95 -17.94 5.69 4.49
C GLU A 95 -16.66 6.54 4.56
N GLY A 96 -16.81 7.81 4.15
CA GLY A 96 -16.01 8.87 4.73
C GLY A 96 -16.48 9.12 6.16
N PRO A 97 -15.59 9.29 7.15
CA PRO A 97 -16.00 9.85 8.42
C PRO A 97 -16.22 11.35 8.21
N GLU A 98 -17.49 11.70 8.04
CA GLU A 98 -18.03 12.99 8.43
C GLU A 98 -17.56 13.30 9.87
N HIS A 99 -16.68 14.28 10.03
CA HIS A 99 -16.34 14.81 11.34
C HIS A 99 -17.19 16.07 11.59
N PRO A 100 -17.74 16.22 12.82
CA PRO A 100 -18.82 17.15 13.18
C PRO A 100 -18.40 18.63 13.20
#